data_AF-A0AA96VW42-F1
#
_entry.id   AF-A0AA96VW42-F1
#
_cell.length_a   1.000
_cell.length_b   1.000
_cell.length_c   1.000
_cell.angle_alpha   90.00
_cell.angle_beta   90.00
_cell.angle_gamma   90.00
#
_symmetry.space_group_name_H-M   'P 1'
#
loop_
_entity.id
_entity.type
_entity.pdbx_description
1 polymer ?
#
loop_
_entity_poly.entity_id
_entity_poly.type
_entity_poly.pdbx_seq_one_letter_code
_entity_poly.pdbx_strand_id
1 'polypeptide(L)' 'MNEKLSAKTTEIYFETFGVIHSGISKIPLWSAELLTKENIDADVPRKNKFHEEKRLPSGESRAERLCKEWI' A
#
# COMPACT_ATOMS: atom_id res chain seq x y z
N MET A 1 1.74 -5.12 -18.42
CA MET A 1 0.77 -4.26 -17.70
C MET A 1 -0.50 -4.18 -18.54
N ASN A 2 -1.70 -4.35 -17.98
CA ASN A 2 -2.94 -4.11 -18.74
C ASN A 2 -3.05 -2.60 -19.00
N GLU A 3 -3.04 -2.17 -20.27
CA GLU A 3 -3.08 -0.75 -20.63
C GLU A 3 -4.29 -0.02 -20.05
N LYS A 4 -5.41 -0.72 -19.88
CA LYS A 4 -6.63 -0.19 -19.24
C LYS A 4 -6.41 0.24 -17.78
N LEU A 5 -5.38 -0.29 -17.12
CA LEU A 5 -5.02 -0.02 -15.73
C LEU A 5 -3.82 0.94 -15.61
N SER A 6 -3.32 1.50 -16.72
CA SER A 6 -2.14 2.38 -16.70
C SER A 6 -2.45 3.80 -16.20
N ALA A 7 -3.69 4.25 -16.36
CA ALA A 7 -4.08 5.61 -16.00
C ALA A 7 -3.96 5.84 -14.48
N LYS A 8 -3.18 6.85 -14.10
CA LYS A 8 -2.90 7.24 -12.71
C LYS A 8 -2.38 6.07 -11.86
N THR A 9 -1.47 5.29 -12.43
CA THR A 9 -0.81 4.22 -11.70
C THR A 9 0.54 4.68 -11.17
N THR A 10 0.80 4.40 -9.89
CA THR A 10 2.06 4.72 -9.21
C THR A 10 2.65 3.46 -8.61
N GLU A 11 3.92 3.20 -8.91
CA GLU A 11 4.72 2.17 -8.24
C GLU A 11 5.28 2.71 -6.93
N ILE A 12 5.14 1.93 -5.86
CA ILE A 12 5.63 2.25 -4.53
C ILE A 12 6.43 1.07 -4.01
N TYR A 13 7.66 1.34 -3.60
CA TYR A 13 8.57 0.33 -3.07
C TYR A 13 8.73 0.52 -1.56
N PHE A 14 8.50 -0.55 -0.81
CA PHE A 14 8.86 -0.69 0.59
C PHE A 14 10.07 -1.60 0.70
N GLU A 15 10.62 -1.73 1.90
CA GLU A 15 11.83 -2.53 2.14
C GLU A 15 11.64 -4.00 1.77
N THR A 16 10.47 -4.60 2.08
CA THR A 16 10.21 -6.03 1.83
C THR A 16 9.23 -6.29 0.69
N PHE A 17 8.40 -5.32 0.31
CA PHE A 17 7.36 -5.51 -0.71
C PHE A 17 7.19 -4.30 -1.62
N GLY A 18 6.72 -4.55 -2.85
CA GLY A 18 6.31 -3.54 -3.81
C GLY A 18 4.80 -3.49 -3.95
N VAL A 19 4.27 -2.31 -4.28
CA VAL A 19 2.85 -2.08 -4.53
C VAL A 19 2.69 -1.29 -5.82
N ILE A 20 1.68 -1.65 -6.61
CA ILE A 20 1.13 -0.76 -7.62
C ILE A 20 -0.17 -0.18 -7.12
N HIS A 21 -0.25 1.15 -7.05
CA HIS A 21 -1.38 1.90 -6.57
C HIS A 21 -2.16 2.54 -7.72
N SER A 22 -3.49 2.51 -7.67
CA SER A 22 -4.36 3.27 -8.57
C SER A 22 -4.80 4.57 -7.93
N GLY A 23 -4.44 5.71 -8.52
CA GLY A 23 -4.93 7.03 -8.15
C GLY A 23 -6.40 7.29 -8.52
N ILE A 24 -7.04 6.38 -9.28
CA ILE A 24 -8.47 6.47 -9.61
C ILE A 24 -9.30 5.92 -8.45
N SER A 25 -9.05 4.66 -8.08
CA SER A 25 -9.79 3.97 -7.01
C SER A 25 -9.19 4.19 -5.62
N LYS A 26 -7.98 4.76 -5.55
CA LYS A 26 -7.21 5.03 -4.32
C LYS A 26 -6.95 3.76 -3.49
N ILE A 27 -6.70 2.65 -4.21
CA ILE A 27 -6.41 1.32 -3.65
C ILE A 27 -5.27 0.66 -4.44
N PRO A 28 -4.55 -0.31 -3.85
CA PRO A 28 -3.57 -1.10 -4.59
C PRO A 28 -4.26 -1.96 -5.67
N LEU A 29 -3.68 -1.99 -6.86
CA LEU A 29 -4.02 -2.93 -7.93
C LEU A 29 -3.37 -4.29 -7.68
N TRP A 30 -2.15 -4.30 -7.14
CA TRP A 30 -1.44 -5.50 -6.70
C TRP A 30 -0.33 -5.15 -5.71
N SER A 31 0.11 -6.17 -4.96
CA SER A 31 1.32 -6.14 -4.13
C SER A 31 2.14 -7.40 -4.39
N ALA A 32 3.46 -7.28 -4.33
CA ALA A 32 4.37 -8.41 -4.48
C ALA A 32 5.49 -8.33 -3.45
N GLU A 33 5.83 -9.48 -2.87
CA GLU A 33 6.88 -9.65 -1.88
C GLU A 33 7.63 -10.95 -2.20
N LEU A 34 8.95 -10.94 -1.98
CA LEU A 34 9.73 -12.16 -1.99
C LEU A 34 9.76 -12.74 -0.58
N LEU A 35 9.12 -13.90 -0.41
CA LEU A 35 9.13 -14.60 0.88
C LEU A 35 10.43 -15.39 1.04
N THR A 36 11.19 -15.04 2.07
CA THR A 36 12.35 -15.80 2.54
C THR A 36 12.03 -16.39 3.92
N LYS A 37 12.77 -17.43 4.30
CA LYS A 37 12.58 -18.04 5.63
C LYS A 37 12.89 -17.01 6.73
N GLU A 38 13.94 -16.23 6.53
CA GLU A 38 14.39 -15.18 7.44
C GLU A 38 13.31 -14.12 7.66
N ASN A 39 12.62 -13.69 6.60
CA ASN A 39 11.55 -12.69 6.70
C ASN A 39 10.29 -13.25 7.39
N ILE A 40 10.02 -14.55 7.24
CA ILE A 40 8.88 -15.22 7.90
C ILE A 40 9.15 -15.43 9.40
N ASP A 41 10.38 -15.79 9.76
CA ASP A 41 10.77 -16.05 11.16
C ASP A 41 11.02 -14.75 11.96
N ALA A 42 10.98 -13.58 11.31
CA ALA A 42 11.18 -12.28 11.95
C ALA A 42 10.01 -11.91 12.89
N ASP A 43 10.33 -11.53 14.13
CA ASP A 43 9.33 -11.03 15.10
C ASP A 43 8.96 -9.57 14.81
N VAL A 44 8.06 -9.37 13.85
CA VAL A 44 7.55 -8.04 13.47
C VAL A 44 6.20 -7.79 14.16
N PRO A 45 6.12 -6.88 15.15
CA PRO A 45 4.87 -6.62 15.85
C PRO A 45 3.86 -5.94 14.92
N ARG A 46 2.65 -6.51 14.81
CA ARG A 46 1.55 -5.90 14.07
C ARG A 46 1.08 -4.62 14.77
N LYS A 47 1.47 -3.48 14.22
CA LYS A 47 0.95 -2.17 14.64
C LYS A 47 -0.42 -1.99 13.98
N ASN A 48 -1.50 -2.03 14.75
CA ASN A 48 -2.87 -1.73 14.26
C ASN A 48 -3.04 -0.22 14.02
N LYS A 49 -2.15 0.37 13.22
CA LYS A 49 -2.08 1.79 12.91
C LYS A 49 -2.00 1.93 11.40
N PHE A 50 -3.02 2.58 10.85
CA PHE A 50 -3.05 2.95 9.44
C PHE A 50 -2.45 4.34 9.29
N HIS A 51 -1.75 4.56 8.19
CA HIS A 51 -1.07 5.81 7.89
C HIS A 51 -1.31 6.19 6.43
N GLU A 52 -1.40 7.48 6.16
CA GLU A 52 -1.41 8.03 4.82
C GLU A 52 -0.04 7.81 4.14
N GLU A 53 -0.06 7.32 2.90
CA GLU A 53 1.14 7.19 2.09
C GLU A 53 1.47 8.52 1.41
N LYS A 54 2.44 9.24 1.97
CA LYS A 54 2.83 10.58 1.55
C LYS A 54 3.57 10.64 0.21
N ARG A 55 4.04 9.49 -0.29
CA ARG A 55 4.71 9.41 -1.61
C ARG A 55 3.72 9.43 -2.78
N LEU A 56 2.42 9.29 -2.52
CA LEU A 56 1.39 9.39 -3.54
C LEU A 56 1.16 10.84 -3.99
N PRO A 57 0.76 11.08 -5.25
CA PRO A 57 0.32 12.40 -5.69
C PRO A 57 -0.82 12.94 -4.80
N SER A 58 -0.86 14.25 -4.62
CA SER A 58 -1.85 14.91 -3.77
C SER A 58 -3.28 14.53 -4.18
N GLY A 59 -4.08 14.10 -3.20
CA GLY A 59 -5.46 13.68 -3.41
C GLY A 59 -5.63 12.26 -3.97
N GLU A 60 -4.56 11.53 -4.24
CA GLU A 60 -4.61 10.14 -4.69
C GLU A 60 -4.45 9.13 -3.53
N SER A 61 -3.96 9.57 -2.38
CA SER A 61 -4.02 8.78 -1.15
C SER A 61 -5.46 8.51 -0.73
N ARG A 62 -5.70 7.32 -0.17
CA ARG A 62 -6.94 7.07 0.56
C ARG A 62 -6.91 7.92 1.82
N ALA A 63 -7.94 8.73 2.04
CA ALA A 63 -8.11 9.46 3.29
C ALA A 63 -7.96 8.48 4.47
N GLU A 64 -7.12 8.81 5.45
CA GLU A 64 -7.10 8.07 6.72
C GLU A 64 -8.53 8.09 7.24
N ARG A 65 -9.21 6.94 7.23
CA ARG A 65 -10.40 6.80 8.06
C ARG A 65 -9.87 6.95 9.47
N LEU A 66 -10.10 8.11 10.09
CA LEU A 66 -9.99 8.26 11.53
C LEU A 66 -10.74 7.06 12.11
N CYS A 67 -10.00 6.12 12.68
CA CYS A 67 -10.51 4.99 13.43
C CYS A 67 -11.12 5.54 14.74
N LYS A 68 -12.13 6.42 14.61
CA LYS A 68 -12.82 7.08 15.72
C LYS A 68 -14.23 6.50 15.98
N GLU A 69 -14.70 5.55 15.17
CA GLU A 69 -16.10 5.07 15.28
C GLU A 69 -16.28 3.54 15.15
N TRP A 70 -15.29 2.73 15.51
CA TRP A 70 -15.46 1.26 15.57
C TRP A 70 -14.83 0.59 16.81
N ILE A 71 -14.96 1.26 17.96
CA ILE A 71 -14.99 0.66 19.32
C ILE A 71 -16.13 1.36 20.07
#